data_AF-A0A9D0P189-F1
#
_entry.id   AF-A0A9D0P189-F1
#
_cell.length_a   1.000
_cell.length_b   1.000
_cell.length_c   1.000
_cell.angle_alpha   90.00
_cell.angle_beta   90.00
_cell.angle_gamma   90.00
#
_symmetry.space_group_name_H-M   'P 1'
#
loop_
_entity.id
_entity.type
_entity.pdbx_description
1 polymer ?
#
loop_
_entity_poly.entity_id
_entity_poly.type
_entity_poly.pdbx_seq_one_letter_code
_entity_poly.pdbx_strand_id
1 'polypeptide(L)'
;MVLVTTRPVRGRRQGERLIHSYLDRWACEEGYRFSKQGFALEGVQARRFTTLQNLDALASLAWALLAAYQEDSSPLMEKAQRQKSKSPRTFPFYSLLAGWQRLFSMARVIFHPWLRRRQSHRTTAPPQPDLFDHDPGLLGAMR
;
A
#
# COMPACT_ATOMS: atom_id res chain seq x y z
N MET A 1 35.17 -7.79 -7.87
CA MET A 1 34.47 -6.54 -8.19
C MET A 1 35.50 -5.48 -8.51
N VAL A 2 35.42 -4.83 -9.67
CA VAL A 2 36.32 -3.73 -10.06
C VAL A 2 35.48 -2.46 -10.15
N LEU A 3 35.88 -1.40 -9.45
CA LEU A 3 35.16 -0.12 -9.43
C LEU A 3 35.96 0.91 -10.23
N VAL A 4 35.33 1.48 -11.26
CA VAL A 4 35.89 2.57 -12.05
C VAL A 4 35.19 3.86 -11.64
N THR A 5 35.95 4.90 -11.33
CA THR A 5 35.40 6.19 -10.88
C THR A 5 36.17 7.35 -11.49
N THR A 6 35.48 8.45 -11.74
CA THR A 6 36.07 9.74 -12.13
C THR A 6 36.60 10.52 -10.92
N ARG A 7 36.33 10.06 -9.69
CA ARG A 7 36.80 10.70 -8.46
C ARG A 7 38.22 10.26 -8.13
N PRO A 8 39.09 11.17 -7.65
CA PRO A 8 40.43 10.78 -7.22
C PRO A 8 40.36 9.86 -6.00
N VAL A 9 41.11 8.75 -6.04
CA VAL A 9 41.24 7.81 -4.92
C VAL A 9 42.72 7.70 -4.56
N ARG A 10 43.13 8.47 -3.55
CA ARG A 10 44.54 8.58 -3.09
C ARG A 10 44.80 7.89 -1.75
N GLY A 11 43.78 7.30 -1.11
CA GLY A 11 43.95 6.65 0.18
C GLY A 11 42.73 5.87 0.66
N ARG A 12 42.92 5.11 1.74
CA ARG A 12 41.94 4.16 2.29
C ARG A 12 40.55 4.76 2.49
N ARG A 13 40.44 5.92 3.15
CA ARG A 13 39.15 6.59 3.41
C ARG A 13 38.38 6.95 2.12
N GLN A 14 39.09 7.31 1.06
CA GLN A 14 38.47 7.64 -0.23
C GLN A 14 38.01 6.36 -0.94
N GLY A 15 38.76 5.27 -0.84
CA GLY A 15 38.37 3.95 -1.31
C GLY A 15 37.15 3.40 -0.56
N GLU A 16 37.12 3.51 0.76
CA GLU A 16 35.96 3.12 1.59
C GLU A 16 34.70 3.89 1.19
N ARG A 17 34.79 5.22 0.99
CA ARG A 17 33.66 6.01 0.48
C ARG A 17 33.18 5.56 -0.90
N LEU A 18 34.10 5.21 -1.80
CA LEU A 18 33.73 4.69 -3.12
C LEU A 18 32.99 3.35 -3.01
N ILE A 19 33.45 2.47 -2.13
CA ILE A 19 32.79 1.19 -1.85
C ILE A 19 31.39 1.45 -1.26
N HIS A 20 31.26 2.35 -0.29
CA HIS A 20 29.96 2.74 0.27
C HIS A 20 29.02 3.29 -0.81
N SER A 21 29.47 4.21 -1.66
CA SER A 21 28.65 4.72 -2.77
C SER A 21 28.23 3.61 -3.75
N TYR A 22 29.07 2.60 -3.96
CA TYR A 22 28.69 1.45 -4.78
C TYR A 22 27.69 0.53 -4.07
N LEU A 23 27.80 0.36 -2.75
CA LEU A 23 26.81 -0.37 -1.96
C LEU A 23 25.47 0.38 -1.93
N ASP A 24 25.47 1.71 -1.91
CA ASP A 24 24.26 2.53 -2.03
C ASP A 24 23.55 2.30 -3.39
N ARG A 25 24.31 2.08 -4.48
CA ARG A 25 23.74 1.67 -5.78
C ARG A 25 22.95 0.36 -5.65
N TRP A 26 23.45 -0.58 -4.86
CA TRP A 26 22.77 -1.84 -4.62
C TRP A 26 21.46 -1.64 -3.83
N ALA A 27 21.38 -0.64 -2.96
CA ALA A 27 20.12 -0.28 -2.32
C ALA A 27 19.04 0.19 -3.32
N CYS A 28 19.43 0.87 -4.42
CA CYS A 28 18.50 1.19 -5.50
C CYS A 28 17.99 -0.08 -6.21
N GLU A 29 18.88 -1.04 -6.47
CA GLU A 29 18.54 -2.32 -7.09
C GLU A 29 17.60 -3.15 -6.21
N GLU A 30 17.84 -3.16 -4.90
CA GLU A 30 16.96 -3.76 -3.91
C GLU A 30 15.60 -3.05 -3.84
N GLY A 31 15.57 -1.72 -4.01
CA GLY A 31 14.33 -0.95 -4.16
C GLY A 31 13.52 -1.36 -5.38
N TYR A 32 14.15 -1.55 -6.54
CA TYR A 32 13.46 -2.05 -7.74
C TYR A 32 12.93 -3.47 -7.54
N ARG A 33 13.70 -4.34 -6.88
CA ARG A 33 13.25 -5.70 -6.55
C ARG A 33 12.07 -5.67 -5.58
N PHE A 34 12.13 -4.82 -4.56
CA PHE A 34 11.03 -4.61 -3.63
C PHE A 34 9.77 -4.13 -4.35
N SER A 35 9.85 -3.15 -5.26
CA SER A 35 8.66 -2.66 -5.97
C SER A 35 8.02 -3.75 -6.82
N LYS A 36 8.83 -4.53 -7.54
CA LYS A 36 8.37 -5.62 -8.41
C LYS A 36 7.77 -6.79 -7.63
N GLN A 37 8.49 -7.30 -6.64
CA GLN A 37 8.14 -8.53 -5.94
C GLN A 37 7.28 -8.26 -4.69
N GLY A 38 7.57 -7.19 -3.96
CA GLY A 38 6.86 -6.82 -2.73
C GLY A 38 5.38 -6.49 -2.98
N PHE A 39 5.09 -5.75 -4.05
CA PHE A 39 3.71 -5.49 -4.47
C PHE A 39 3.14 -6.54 -5.42
N ALA A 40 3.88 -7.62 -5.69
CA ALA A 40 3.53 -8.68 -6.63
C ALA A 40 3.18 -8.16 -8.03
N LEU A 41 3.77 -7.04 -8.47
CA LEU A 41 3.55 -6.45 -9.78
C LEU A 41 3.93 -7.41 -10.91
N GLU A 42 4.93 -8.27 -10.70
CA GLU A 42 5.34 -9.30 -11.66
C GLU A 42 4.22 -10.32 -11.97
N GLY A 43 3.27 -10.52 -11.05
CA GLY A 43 2.14 -11.43 -11.23
C GLY A 43 0.88 -10.78 -11.81
N VAL A 44 0.88 -9.46 -11.99
CA VAL A 44 -0.29 -8.72 -12.47
C VAL A 44 -0.39 -8.84 -13.99
N GLN A 45 -1.51 -9.40 -14.46
CA GLN A 45 -1.87 -9.41 -15.87
C GLN A 45 -3.03 -8.44 -16.09
N ALA A 46 -2.81 -7.39 -16.87
CA ALA A 46 -3.87 -6.49 -17.31
C ALA A 46 -3.97 -6.47 -18.83
N ARG A 47 -5.21 -6.34 -19.34
CA ARG A 47 -5.48 -6.35 -20.79
C ARG A 47 -5.11 -5.04 -21.50
N ARG A 48 -4.82 -3.97 -20.74
CA ARG A 48 -4.47 -2.64 -21.25
C ARG A 48 -3.20 -2.14 -20.60
N PHE A 49 -2.30 -1.57 -21.40
CA PHE A 49 -1.04 -1.01 -20.93
C PHE A 49 -1.24 0.13 -19.92
N THR A 50 -2.24 0.98 -20.14
CA THR A 50 -2.59 2.08 -19.22
C THR A 50 -2.97 1.58 -17.84
N THR A 51 -3.63 0.42 -17.74
CA THR A 51 -3.95 -0.20 -16.45
C THR A 51 -2.68 -0.65 -15.71
N LEU A 52 -1.69 -1.21 -16.43
CA LEU A 52 -0.40 -1.56 -15.82
C LEU A 52 0.35 -0.32 -15.33
N GLN A 53 0.38 0.74 -16.13
CA GLN A 53 1.02 2.01 -15.73
C GLN A 53 0.38 2.61 -14.48
N ASN A 54 -0.95 2.60 -14.39
CA ASN A 54 -1.65 3.11 -13.22
C ASN A 54 -1.38 2.26 -11.97
N LEU A 55 -1.25 0.94 -12.12
CA LEU A 55 -0.90 0.05 -11.01
C LEU A 55 0.54 0.27 -10.53
N ASP A 56 1.47 0.46 -11.45
CA ASP A 56 2.86 0.80 -11.12
C ASP A 56 2.97 2.17 -10.41
N ALA A 57 2.20 3.17 -10.88
CA ALA A 57 2.12 4.48 -10.24
C ALA A 57 1.55 4.40 -8.82
N LEU A 58 0.51 3.59 -8.60
CA LEU A 58 -0.07 3.35 -7.28
C LEU A 58 0.90 2.61 -6.35
N ALA A 59 1.61 1.61 -6.85
CA ALA A 59 2.64 0.89 -6.09
C ALA A 59 3.81 1.82 -5.72
N SER A 60 4.22 2.69 -6.64
CA SER A 60 5.25 3.72 -6.39
C SER A 60 4.79 4.76 -5.37
N LEU A 61 3.52 5.16 -5.39
CA LEU A 61 2.94 6.04 -4.37
C LEU A 61 2.89 5.37 -3.00
N ALA A 62 2.47 4.10 -2.94
CA ALA A 62 2.47 3.32 -1.70
C ALA A 62 3.89 3.16 -1.14
N TRP A 63 4.87 2.96 -2.00
CA TRP A 63 6.28 2.95 -1.65
C TRP A 63 6.77 4.28 -1.09
N ALA A 64 6.48 5.40 -1.78
CA ALA A 64 6.87 6.73 -1.34
C ALA A 64 6.27 7.07 0.03
N LEU A 65 5.03 6.64 0.28
CA LEU A 65 4.40 6.76 1.60
C LEU A 65 5.16 5.95 2.66
N LEU A 66 5.50 4.70 2.39
CA LEU A 66 6.28 3.87 3.32
C LEU A 66 7.64 4.49 3.65
N ALA A 67 8.30 5.10 2.66
CA ALA A 67 9.57 5.79 2.85
C ALA A 67 9.42 7.08 3.68
N ALA A 68 8.39 7.89 3.41
CA ALA A 68 8.15 9.13 4.14
C ALA A 68 7.91 8.90 5.65
N TYR A 69 7.28 7.80 6.03
CA TYR A 69 6.98 7.47 7.43
C TYR A 69 8.03 6.55 8.09
N GLN A 70 9.15 6.27 7.42
CA GLN A 70 10.22 5.46 8.00
C GLN A 70 10.93 6.19 9.16
N GLU A 71 11.15 7.50 9.06
CA GLU A 71 11.87 8.27 10.09
C GLU A 71 11.05 8.42 11.38
N ASP A 72 9.73 8.60 11.27
CA ASP A 72 8.79 8.67 12.41
C ASP A 72 8.54 7.32 13.09
N SER A 73 9.10 6.23 12.54
CA SER A 73 8.88 4.88 13.06
C SER A 73 9.72 4.53 14.29
N SER A 74 10.61 5.41 14.75
CA SER A 74 11.51 5.16 15.89
C SER A 74 10.80 4.61 17.16
N PRO A 75 9.71 5.21 17.69
CA PRO A 75 8.99 4.66 18.86
C PRO A 75 8.23 3.35 18.54
N LEU A 76 7.86 3.13 17.27
CA LEU A 76 7.19 1.90 16.83
C LEU A 76 8.19 0.76 16.66
N MET A 77 9.41 1.05 16.19
CA MET A 77 10.52 0.11 16.11
C MET A 77 10.97 -0.35 17.49
N GLU A 78 11.02 0.54 18.48
CA GLU A 78 11.38 0.19 19.86
C GLU A 78 10.36 -0.78 20.49
N LYS A 79 9.07 -0.58 20.20
CA LYS A 79 8.00 -1.51 20.59
C LYS A 79 8.05 -2.82 19.80
N ALA A 80 8.41 -2.78 18.52
CA ALA A 80 8.52 -3.95 17.65
C ALA A 80 9.76 -4.81 17.95
N GLN A 81 10.88 -4.23 18.42
CA GLN A 81 12.08 -4.96 18.84
C GLN A 81 11.80 -5.93 20.00
N ARG A 82 10.80 -5.63 20.84
CA ARG A 82 10.34 -6.54 21.91
C ARG A 82 9.65 -7.79 21.36
N GLN A 83 9.20 -7.77 20.10
CA GLN A 83 8.73 -8.95 19.40
C GLN A 83 9.91 -9.62 18.70
N LYS A 84 10.44 -10.70 19.29
CA LYS A 84 11.53 -11.51 18.71
C LYS A 84 11.19 -11.90 17.27
N SER A 85 11.84 -11.29 16.28
CA SER A 85 11.87 -11.82 14.92
C SER A 85 13.25 -12.38 14.62
N LYS A 86 13.28 -13.68 14.29
CA LYS A 86 14.46 -14.36 13.76
C LYS A 86 14.89 -13.65 12.47
N SER A 87 16.18 -13.36 12.37
CA SER A 87 16.90 -12.67 11.27
C SER A 87 16.69 -11.16 11.14
N PRO A 88 17.76 -10.34 11.22
CA PRO A 88 17.69 -8.93 10.85
C PRO A 88 17.51 -8.85 9.32
N ARG A 89 16.40 -8.26 8.87
CA ARG A 89 16.24 -7.93 7.45
C ARG A 89 17.04 -6.66 7.17
N THR A 90 18.09 -6.77 6.36
CA THR A 90 18.98 -5.66 5.98
C THR A 90 18.25 -4.52 5.26
N PHE A 91 17.05 -4.78 4.71
CA PHE A 91 16.19 -3.79 4.06
C PHE A 91 14.85 -3.63 4.82
N PRO A 92 14.65 -2.53 5.57
CA PRO A 92 13.58 -2.39 6.56
C PRO A 92 12.17 -2.35 5.94
N PHE A 93 12.07 -2.04 4.65
CA PHE A 93 10.79 -1.91 3.98
C PHE A 93 10.04 -3.23 3.79
N TYR A 94 10.75 -4.36 3.71
CA TYR A 94 10.09 -5.68 3.69
C TYR A 94 9.37 -5.98 5.01
N SER A 95 9.88 -5.53 6.16
CA SER A 95 9.18 -5.63 7.43
C SER A 95 7.96 -4.74 7.48
N LEU A 96 8.05 -3.50 7.00
CA LEU A 96 6.92 -2.57 6.93
C LEU A 96 5.82 -3.13 6.04
N LEU A 97 6.15 -3.54 4.82
CA LEU A 97 5.20 -4.16 3.90
C LEU A 97 4.52 -5.39 4.51
N ALA A 98 5.29 -6.28 5.13
CA ALA A 98 4.72 -7.45 5.82
C ALA A 98 3.77 -7.04 6.97
N GLY A 99 4.11 -5.98 7.71
CA GLY A 99 3.25 -5.39 8.73
C GLY A 99 1.92 -4.90 8.16
N TRP A 100 1.97 -4.12 7.07
CA TRP A 100 0.78 -3.63 6.38
C TRP A 100 -0.07 -4.75 5.78
N GLN A 101 0.53 -5.75 5.14
CA GLN A 101 -0.18 -6.93 4.63
C GLN A 101 -0.92 -7.67 5.75
N ARG A 102 -0.28 -7.84 6.92
CA ARG A 102 -0.93 -8.43 8.10
C ARG A 102 -2.07 -7.56 8.60
N LEU A 103 -1.85 -6.25 8.76
CA LEU A 103 -2.87 -5.31 9.20
C LEU A 103 -4.09 -5.35 8.29
N PHE A 104 -3.90 -5.29 6.97
CA PHE A 104 -5.00 -5.33 6.00
C PHE A 104 -5.68 -6.71 5.91
N SER A 105 -4.95 -7.80 6.12
CA SER A 105 -5.57 -9.13 6.20
C SER A 105 -6.52 -9.24 7.40
N MET A 106 -6.16 -8.65 8.55
CA MET A 106 -7.02 -8.55 9.72
C MET A 106 -8.16 -7.56 9.50
N ALA A 107 -7.89 -6.44 8.84
CA ALA A 107 -8.87 -5.45 8.44
C ALA A 107 -9.96 -6.08 7.56
N ARG A 108 -9.63 -7.00 6.64
CA ARG A 108 -10.64 -7.76 5.88
C ARG A 108 -11.59 -8.52 6.80
N VAL A 109 -11.12 -9.09 7.90
CA VAL A 109 -11.98 -9.80 8.87
C VAL A 109 -12.84 -8.82 9.67
N ILE A 110 -12.30 -7.66 10.02
CA ILE A 110 -12.97 -6.65 10.86
C ILE A 110 -13.97 -5.79 10.07
N PHE A 111 -13.60 -5.32 8.88
CA PHE A 111 -14.42 -4.44 8.04
C PHE A 111 -15.42 -5.19 7.18
N HIS A 112 -15.20 -6.47 6.84
CA HIS A 112 -16.16 -7.22 6.01
C HIS A 112 -17.55 -7.36 6.67
N PRO A 113 -17.69 -7.63 7.99
CA PRO A 113 -18.98 -7.55 8.68
C PRO A 113 -19.57 -6.13 8.69
N TRP A 114 -18.75 -5.11 8.93
CA TRP A 114 -19.21 -3.71 8.98
C TRP A 114 -19.70 -3.20 7.62
N LEU A 115 -18.98 -3.51 6.55
CA LEU A 115 -19.34 -3.15 5.17
C LEU A 115 -20.59 -3.89 4.71
N ARG A 116 -20.75 -5.18 5.06
CA ARG A 116 -21.99 -5.93 4.81
C ARG A 116 -23.19 -5.35 5.56
N ARG A 117 -23.04 -4.97 6.84
CA ARG A 117 -24.13 -4.34 7.61
C ARG A 117 -24.63 -3.05 6.97
N ARG A 118 -23.73 -2.30 6.34
CA ARG A 118 -24.06 -1.06 5.62
C ARG A 118 -24.80 -1.33 4.31
N GLN A 119 -24.55 -2.46 3.66
CA GLN A 119 -25.28 -2.90 2.46
C GLN A 119 -26.66 -3.48 2.80
N SER A 120 -26.79 -4.25 3.89
CA SER A 120 -28.09 -4.77 4.34
C SER A 120 -29.06 -3.65 4.74
N HIS A 121 -28.56 -2.52 5.26
CA HIS A 121 -29.38 -1.32 5.53
C HIS A 121 -29.80 -0.56 4.26
N ARG A 122 -29.21 -0.86 3.10
CA ARG A 122 -29.59 -0.31 1.78
C ARG A 122 -30.54 -1.23 1.02
N THR A 123 -30.72 -2.48 1.45
CA THR A 123 -31.60 -3.47 0.82
C THR A 123 -33.03 -3.40 1.33
N THR A 124 -33.28 -2.80 2.50
CA THR A 124 -34.60 -2.24 2.79
C THR A 124 -34.78 -1.09 1.80
N ALA A 125 -35.74 -1.22 0.88
CA ALA A 125 -36.09 -0.17 -0.06
C ALA A 125 -36.12 1.18 0.68
N PRO A 126 -35.51 2.27 0.14
CA PRO A 126 -35.64 3.57 0.78
C PRO A 126 -37.15 3.81 0.98
N PRO A 127 -37.61 4.28 2.15
CA PRO A 127 -39.01 4.62 2.31
C PRO A 127 -39.33 5.65 1.25
N GLN A 128 -40.05 5.23 0.21
CA GLN A 128 -40.59 6.15 -0.77
C GLN A 128 -41.63 6.94 -0.01
N PRO A 129 -41.47 8.27 0.13
CA PRO A 129 -42.59 9.07 0.58
C PRO A 129 -43.66 8.94 -0.52
N ASP A 130 -44.83 8.40 -0.18
CA ASP A 130 -46.01 8.50 -1.04
C ASP A 130 -46.34 9.99 -1.14
N LEU A 131 -45.85 10.62 -2.21
CA LEU A 131 -46.07 12.03 -2.52
C LEU A 131 -47.47 12.31 -3.10
N PHE A 132 -48.25 11.26 -3.29
CA PHE A 132 -49.61 11.32 -3.77
C PHE A 132 -50.48 10.44 -2.87
N ASP A 133 -51.03 11.03 -1.81
CA ASP A 133 -52.19 10.47 -1.15
C ASP A 133 -53.25 10.24 -2.23
N HIS A 134 -53.61 8.98 -2.46
CA HIS A 134 -54.76 8.65 -3.28
C HIS A 134 -56.02 9.08 -2.52
N ASP A 135 -56.41 10.34 -2.65
CA ASP A 135 -57.73 10.84 -2.27
C ASP A 135 -58.78 10.08 -3.11
N PRO A 136 -59.58 9.16 -2.54
CA PRO A 136 -60.61 8.48 -3.29
C PRO A 136 -61.86 9.36 -3.23
N GLY A 137 -61.87 10.46 -3.99
CA GLY A 137 -62.95 11.41 -3.83
C GLY A 137 -63.02 12.48 -4.91
N LEU A 138 -63.36 12.09 -6.15
CA LEU A 138 -63.98 12.99 -7.14
C LEU A 138 -64.48 12.28 -8.43
N LEU A 139 -64.78 10.98 -8.37
CA LEU A 139 -65.41 10.23 -9.49
C LEU A 139 -66.70 9.51 -9.07
N GLY A 140 -67.37 9.99 -8.01
CA GLY A 140 -68.69 9.50 -7.56
C GLY A 140 -69.86 10.47 -7.82
N ALA A 141 -69.61 11.65 -8.38
CA ALA A 141 -70.60 12.72 -8.53
C ALA A 141 -70.72 13.23 -9.97
N MET A 142 -71.04 12.32 -10.90
CA MET A 142 -71.76 12.65 -12.13
C MET A 142 -72.78 11.54 -12.41
N ARG A 143 -73.83 11.55 -11.61
CA ARG A 143 -75.20 11.19 -12.01
C ARG A 143 -76.02 12.47 -11.97
#